data_AF-A0A4Y2RBJ4-F1
#
_entry.id   AF-A0A4Y2RBJ4-F1
#
_cell.length_a   1.000
_cell.length_b   1.000
_cell.length_c   1.000
_cell.angle_alpha   90.00
_cell.angle_beta   90.00
_cell.angle_gamma   90.00
#
_symmetry.space_group_name_H-M   'P 1'
#
loop_
_entity.id
_entity.type
_entity.pdbx_description
1 polymer ?
#
loop_
_entity_poly.entity_id
_entity_poly.type
_entity_poly.pdbx_seq_one_letter_code
_entity_poly.pdbx_strand_id
1 'polypeptide(L)'
;MLRISPSQEELNSLVDQLPEPFIMLGDFNGHSILCANVLGESFSKVSSSACYNPTFLAIKTCAERQSINFKTCQILPYNSPFEMFELEKALSKSRNTSPGPDRISYHMLRHLSTSSLSHILRLFNRVWTEGIFPMQWQEALVVPILKP
;
A
#
# COMPACT_ATOMS: atom_id res chain seq x y z
N MET A 1 0.47 5.77 38.95
CA MET A 1 1.28 4.61 38.52
C MET A 1 2.20 5.10 37.41
N LEU A 2 3.50 5.19 37.67
CA LEU A 2 4.49 5.74 36.73
C LEU A 2 4.59 4.82 35.51
N ARG A 3 4.10 5.27 34.35
CA ARG A 3 4.34 4.59 33.07
C ARG A 3 5.75 4.96 32.62
N ILE A 4 6.67 4.01 32.72
CA ILE A 4 8.00 4.11 32.12
C ILE A 4 7.83 3.70 30.66
N SER A 5 7.93 4.66 29.74
CA SER A 5 8.03 4.35 28.31
C SER A 5 9.41 3.73 28.06
N PRO A 6 9.51 2.56 27.42
CA PRO A 6 10.80 1.92 27.15
C PRO A 6 11.65 2.80 26.24
N SER A 7 12.95 2.84 26.52
CA SER A 7 13.94 3.50 25.67
C SER A 7 14.15 2.72 24.37
N GLN A 8 14.70 3.39 23.34
CA GLN A 8 14.97 2.76 22.03
C GLN A 8 15.92 1.55 22.16
N GLU A 9 16.88 1.61 23.09
CA GLU A 9 17.88 0.56 23.31
C GLU A 9 17.25 -0.69 23.94
N GLU A 10 16.32 -0.52 24.89
CA GLU A 10 15.59 -1.63 25.52
C GLU A 10 14.66 -2.33 24.52
N LEU A 11 14.04 -1.56 23.61
CA LEU A 11 13.20 -2.09 22.55
C LEU A 11 14.00 -2.89 21.53
N ASN A 12 15.14 -2.37 21.08
CA ASN A 12 16.02 -3.08 20.16
C ASN A 12 16.53 -4.39 20.78
N SER A 13 16.93 -4.36 22.06
CA SER A 13 17.38 -5.54 22.80
C SER A 13 16.28 -6.61 22.92
N LEU A 14 15.01 -6.23 23.06
CA LEU A 14 13.88 -7.18 23.07
C LEU A 14 13.62 -7.80 21.71
N VAL A 15 13.75 -7.02 20.63
CA VAL A 15 13.62 -7.50 19.24
C VAL A 15 14.70 -8.55 18.95
N ASP A 16 15.93 -8.32 19.40
CA ASP A 16 17.07 -9.22 19.18
C ASP A 16 16.97 -10.55 19.97
N GLN A 17 16.11 -10.62 20.99
CA GLN A 17 15.93 -11.81 21.83
C GLN A 17 14.89 -12.81 21.27
N LEU A 18 14.12 -12.43 20.25
CA LEU A 18 13.05 -13.27 19.73
C LEU A 18 13.53 -14.09 18.50
N PRO A 19 13.27 -15.40 18.45
CA PRO A 19 13.70 -16.23 17.32
C PRO A 19 12.85 -15.95 16.06
N GLU A 20 13.51 -15.72 14.92
CA GLU A 20 12.82 -15.49 13.65
C GLU A 20 12.10 -16.75 13.12
N PRO A 21 10.91 -16.62 12.47
CA PRO A 21 10.06 -15.43 12.38
C PRO A 21 9.15 -15.33 13.60
N PHE A 22 9.10 -14.15 14.22
CA PHE A 22 8.16 -13.84 15.29
C PHE A 22 7.23 -12.70 14.88
N ILE A 23 5.97 -12.78 15.31
CA ILE A 23 5.01 -11.69 15.19
C ILE A 23 4.87 -11.12 16.60
N MET A 24 5.25 -9.87 16.80
CA MET A 24 4.97 -9.17 18.04
C MET A 24 3.46 -8.91 18.15
N LEU A 25 2.75 -9.86 18.75
CA LEU A 25 1.36 -9.72 19.17
C LEU A 25 1.36 -9.21 20.61
N GLY A 26 1.15 -7.90 20.76
CA GLY A 26 1.01 -7.24 22.05
C GLY A 26 0.17 -5.97 21.92
N ASP A 27 -0.56 -5.61 22.96
CA ASP A 27 -1.20 -4.32 23.10
C ASP A 27 -0.14 -3.27 23.49
N PHE A 28 0.68 -2.87 22.51
CA PHE A 28 1.60 -1.74 22.63
C PHE A 28 0.85 -0.41 22.72
N ASN A 29 0.00 -0.27 23.75
CA ASN A 29 -0.70 0.96 24.15
C ASN A 29 0.27 1.99 24.77
N GLY A 30 1.53 2.01 24.33
CA GLY A 30 2.53 2.97 24.73
C GLY A 30 2.47 4.19 23.81
N HIS A 31 2.20 5.36 24.36
CA HIS A 31 2.12 6.66 23.68
C HIS A 31 3.45 7.15 23.06
N SER A 32 4.34 6.26 22.63
CA SER A 32 5.69 6.58 22.14
C SER A 32 5.80 6.34 20.64
N ILE A 33 6.12 7.41 19.90
CA ILE A 33 6.46 7.36 18.47
C ILE A 33 7.59 6.36 18.16
N LEU A 34 8.47 6.11 19.15
CA LEU A 34 9.57 5.14 19.01
C LEU A 34 9.04 3.72 18.84
N CYS A 35 8.03 3.31 19.60
CA CYS A 35 7.42 1.99 19.47
C CYS A 35 6.79 1.80 18.08
N ALA A 36 6.10 2.83 17.59
CA ALA A 36 5.51 2.86 16.26
C ALA A 36 6.56 2.72 15.14
N ASN A 37 7.68 3.41 15.26
CA ASN A 37 8.78 3.33 14.30
C ASN A 37 9.46 1.95 14.33
N VAL A 38 9.73 1.40 15.53
CA VAL A 38 10.31 0.06 15.69
C VAL A 38 9.41 -1.01 15.09
N LEU A 39 8.10 -0.91 15.29
CA LEU A 39 7.13 -1.81 14.67
C LEU A 39 7.14 -1.71 13.14
N GLY A 40 7.17 -0.49 12.61
CA GLY A 40 7.26 -0.26 11.16
C GLY A 40 8.55 -0.84 10.55
N GLU A 41 9.68 -0.64 11.21
CA GLU A 41 10.97 -1.20 10.78
C GLU A 41 10.98 -2.72 10.86
N SER A 42 10.49 -3.29 11.96
CA SER A 42 10.39 -4.75 12.13
C SER A 42 9.49 -5.37 11.07
N PHE A 43 8.35 -4.74 10.79
CA PHE A 43 7.44 -5.19 9.74
C PHE A 43 8.09 -5.12 8.35
N SER A 44 8.82 -4.05 8.06
CA SER A 44 9.59 -3.90 6.82
C SER A 44 10.63 -5.00 6.67
N LYS A 45 11.38 -5.31 7.74
CA LYS A 45 12.37 -6.40 7.77
C LYS A 45 11.72 -7.76 7.54
N VAL A 46 10.73 -8.14 8.35
CA VAL A 46 10.05 -9.46 8.26
C VAL A 46 9.34 -9.65 6.91
N SER A 47 8.81 -8.58 6.33
CA SER A 47 8.14 -8.62 5.02
C SER A 47 9.12 -8.57 3.84
N SER A 48 10.42 -8.37 4.10
CA SER A 48 11.45 -8.37 3.06
C SER A 48 11.68 -9.78 2.54
N SER A 49 11.89 -9.89 1.22
CA SER A 49 12.29 -11.16 0.61
C SER A 49 13.64 -11.69 1.15
N ALA A 50 14.45 -10.83 1.78
CA ALA A 50 15.72 -11.21 2.40
C ALA A 50 15.56 -12.07 3.67
N CYS A 51 14.40 -12.05 4.33
CA CYS A 51 14.13 -12.82 5.55
C CYS A 51 13.46 -14.17 5.29
N TYR A 52 13.20 -14.53 4.02
CA TYR A 52 12.64 -15.83 3.69
C TYR A 52 13.71 -16.91 3.59
N ASN A 53 13.35 -18.15 3.94
CA ASN A 53 14.25 -19.28 3.75
C ASN A 53 14.57 -19.48 2.25
N PRO A 54 15.76 -20.02 1.89
CA PRO A 54 16.17 -20.15 0.49
C PRO A 54 15.23 -21.01 -0.37
N THR A 55 14.64 -22.06 0.23
CA THR A 55 13.71 -22.95 -0.45
C THR A 55 12.44 -22.21 -0.89
N PHE A 56 11.86 -21.41 -0.01
CA PHE A 56 10.69 -20.59 -0.30
C PHE A 56 11.03 -19.48 -1.27
N LEU A 57 12.20 -18.85 -1.14
CA LEU A 57 12.65 -17.82 -2.08
C LEU A 57 12.76 -18.37 -3.51
N ALA A 58 13.23 -19.61 -3.67
CA ALA A 58 13.29 -20.27 -4.97
C ALA A 58 11.89 -20.52 -5.55
N ILE A 59 10.94 -20.98 -4.73
CA ILE A 59 9.53 -21.18 -5.13
C ILE A 59 8.89 -19.85 -5.53
N LYS A 60 8.98 -18.83 -4.67
CA LYS A 60 8.47 -17.47 -4.90
C LYS A 60 9.03 -16.89 -6.20
N THR A 61 10.35 -16.94 -6.38
CA THR A 61 11.01 -16.43 -7.59
C THR A 61 10.54 -17.15 -8.85
N CYS A 62 10.37 -18.48 -8.79
CA CYS A 62 9.88 -19.25 -9.92
C CYS A 62 8.42 -18.91 -10.26
N ALA A 63 7.57 -18.77 -9.24
CA ALA A 63 6.16 -18.42 -9.39
C ALA A 63 5.97 -16.99 -9.91
N GLU A 64 6.69 -16.01 -9.36
CA GLU A 64 6.60 -14.59 -9.76
C GLU A 64 7.19 -14.32 -11.16
N ARG A 65 8.09 -15.18 -11.65
CA ARG A 65 8.59 -15.11 -13.04
C ARG A 65 7.56 -15.56 -14.07
N GLN A 66 6.57 -16.36 -13.67
CA GLN A 66 5.56 -16.85 -14.60
C GLN A 66 4.59 -15.70 -14.92
N SER A 67 4.64 -15.20 -16.15
CA SER A 67 3.67 -14.21 -16.60
C SER A 67 2.29 -14.87 -16.72
N ILE A 68 1.32 -14.31 -16.01
CA ILE A 68 -0.07 -14.72 -16.15
C ILE A 68 -0.61 -14.08 -17.44
N ASN A 69 -1.12 -14.90 -18.35
CA ASN A 69 -1.72 -14.41 -19.58
C ASN A 69 -3.19 -14.02 -19.33
N PHE A 70 -3.45 -12.72 -19.25
CA PHE A 70 -4.81 -12.18 -19.09
C PHE A 70 -5.55 -11.95 -20.42
N LYS A 71 -4.97 -12.33 -21.57
CA LYS A 71 -5.63 -12.15 -22.88
C LYS A 71 -6.77 -13.14 -23.02
N THR A 72 -7.96 -12.61 -23.29
CA THR A 72 -9.16 -13.37 -23.67
C THR A 72 -9.55 -13.03 -25.10
N CYS A 73 -10.15 -13.98 -25.81
CA CYS A 73 -10.73 -13.75 -27.14
C CYS A 73 -12.20 -13.28 -27.07
N GLN A 74 -12.76 -13.17 -25.86
CA GLN A 74 -14.13 -12.73 -25.63
C GLN A 74 -14.18 -11.22 -25.41
N ILE A 75 -15.18 -10.58 -26.02
CA ILE A 75 -15.53 -9.19 -25.72
C ILE A 75 -16.36 -9.22 -24.44
N LEU A 76 -15.75 -8.81 -23.34
CA LEU A 76 -16.38 -8.79 -22.04
C LEU A 76 -16.66 -7.34 -21.65
N PRO A 77 -17.92 -6.96 -21.38
CA PRO A 77 -18.27 -5.55 -21.14
C PRO A 77 -17.47 -4.89 -20.01
N TYR A 78 -17.06 -5.65 -19.01
CA TYR A 78 -16.23 -5.16 -17.90
C TYR A 78 -14.77 -4.88 -18.27
N ASN A 79 -14.33 -5.30 -19.47
CA ASN A 79 -13.01 -5.00 -20.02
C ASN A 79 -13.03 -3.79 -20.97
N SER A 80 -14.21 -3.20 -21.21
CA SER A 80 -14.34 -1.98 -22.01
C SER A 80 -13.63 -0.80 -21.34
N PRO A 81 -13.19 0.21 -22.12
CA PRO A 81 -12.68 1.46 -21.56
C PRO A 81 -13.72 2.13 -20.64
N PHE A 82 -13.23 2.78 -19.61
CA PHE A 82 -14.05 3.54 -18.67
C PHE A 82 -14.76 4.70 -19.37
N GLU A 83 -16.00 4.95 -18.94
CA GLU A 83 -16.80 6.09 -19.38
C GLU A 83 -16.80 7.24 -18.35
N MET A 84 -17.13 8.45 -18.81
CA MET A 84 -17.16 9.64 -17.93
C MET A 84 -18.11 9.46 -16.75
N PHE A 85 -19.27 8.86 -16.97
CA PHE A 85 -20.25 8.65 -15.90
C PHE A 85 -19.71 7.71 -14.82
N GLU A 86 -18.85 6.74 -15.17
CA GLU A 86 -18.23 5.83 -14.21
C GLU A 86 -17.21 6.57 -13.35
N LEU A 87 -16.40 7.43 -13.96
CA LEU A 87 -15.46 8.29 -13.25
C LEU A 87 -16.17 9.23 -12.27
N GLU A 88 -17.22 9.93 -12.70
CA GLU A 88 -18.02 10.82 -11.85
C GLU A 88 -18.72 10.06 -10.72
N LYS A 89 -19.28 8.88 -11.02
CA LYS A 89 -19.90 8.01 -10.03
C LYS A 89 -18.89 7.47 -9.01
N ALA A 90 -17.68 7.13 -9.45
CA ALA A 90 -16.60 6.71 -8.55
C ALA A 90 -16.20 7.86 -7.63
N LEU A 91 -15.96 9.06 -8.18
CA LEU A 91 -15.60 10.26 -7.42
C LEU A 91 -16.68 10.67 -6.41
N SER A 92 -17.96 10.57 -6.75
CA SER A 92 -19.05 10.90 -5.83
C SER A 92 -19.15 9.94 -4.64
N LYS A 93 -18.80 8.66 -4.84
CA LYS A 93 -18.81 7.63 -3.79
C LYS A 93 -17.54 7.65 -2.92
N SER A 94 -16.46 8.26 -3.39
CA SER A 94 -15.20 8.32 -2.64
C SER A 94 -15.31 9.18 -1.37
N ARG A 95 -14.90 8.60 -0.24
CA ARG A 95 -14.70 9.33 1.02
C ARG A 95 -13.39 10.11 0.95
N ASN A 96 -13.32 11.25 1.63
CA ASN A 96 -12.04 11.94 1.79
C ASN A 96 -11.14 11.11 2.70
N THR A 97 -10.09 10.54 2.12
CA THR A 97 -8.99 9.92 2.86
C THR A 97 -7.80 10.87 2.93
N SER A 98 -6.80 10.53 3.74
CA SER A 98 -5.51 11.23 3.71
C SER A 98 -4.96 11.26 2.28
N PRO A 99 -4.52 12.43 1.78
CA PRO A 99 -3.94 12.52 0.45
C PRO A 99 -2.60 11.77 0.40
N GLY A 100 -2.21 11.33 -0.81
CA GLY A 100 -0.92 10.70 -1.03
C GLY A 100 0.24 11.70 -0.92
N PRO A 101 1.48 11.27 -1.23
CA PRO A 101 2.66 12.14 -1.28
C PRO A 101 2.52 13.33 -2.23
N ASP A 102 1.64 13.20 -3.24
CA ASP A 102 1.27 14.24 -4.20
C ASP A 102 0.36 15.35 -3.62
N ARG A 103 -0.16 15.14 -2.41
CA ARG A 103 -1.09 16.04 -1.70
C ARG A 103 -2.41 16.29 -2.42
N ILE A 104 -2.79 15.42 -3.37
CA ILE A 104 -4.06 15.53 -4.08
C ILE A 104 -5.14 14.78 -3.29
N SER A 105 -6.21 15.48 -2.92
CA SER A 105 -7.34 14.89 -2.19
C SER A 105 -8.53 14.59 -3.11
N TYR A 106 -9.37 13.62 -2.73
CA TYR A 106 -10.65 13.37 -3.42
C TYR A 106 -11.57 14.60 -3.43
N HIS A 107 -11.45 15.49 -2.44
CA HIS A 107 -12.17 16.76 -2.43
C HIS A 107 -11.77 17.64 -3.63
N MET A 108 -10.47 17.74 -3.93
CA MET A 108 -9.99 18.50 -5.08
C MET A 108 -10.47 17.88 -6.39
N LEU A 109 -10.37 16.55 -6.53
CA LEU A 109 -10.79 15.84 -7.73
C LEU A 109 -12.27 16.04 -8.06
N ARG A 110 -13.14 16.09 -7.05
CA ARG A 110 -14.57 16.36 -7.22
C ARG A 110 -14.92 17.76 -7.71
N HIS A 111 -14.02 18.72 -7.53
CA HIS A 111 -14.23 20.12 -7.94
C HIS A 111 -13.46 20.47 -9.23
N LEU A 112 -12.86 19.49 -9.90
CA LEU A 112 -12.24 19.70 -11.20
C LEU A 112 -13.27 20.01 -12.28
N SER A 113 -12.85 20.78 -13.29
CA SER A 113 -13.66 21.00 -14.48
C SER A 113 -13.83 19.72 -15.28
N THR A 114 -14.91 19.62 -16.06
CA THR A 114 -15.15 18.49 -16.97
C THR A 114 -14.01 18.28 -17.96
N SER A 115 -13.34 19.36 -18.38
CA SER A 115 -12.14 19.27 -19.23
C SER A 115 -10.99 18.56 -18.51
N SER A 116 -10.70 18.92 -17.25
CA SER A 116 -9.68 18.23 -16.46
C SER A 116 -10.04 16.76 -16.19
N LEU A 117 -11.31 16.46 -15.91
CA LEU A 117 -11.79 15.08 -15.75
C LEU A 117 -11.65 14.27 -17.05
N SER A 118 -11.86 14.88 -18.22
CA SER A 118 -11.62 14.25 -19.52
C SER A 118 -10.15 13.84 -19.70
N HIS A 119 -9.20 14.68 -19.29
CA HIS A 119 -7.78 14.32 -19.32
C HIS A 119 -7.47 13.15 -18.38
N ILE A 120 -8.06 13.14 -17.18
CA ILE A 120 -7.90 12.03 -16.21
C ILE A 120 -8.49 10.74 -16.77
N LEU A 121 -9.69 10.78 -17.34
CA LEU A 121 -10.33 9.62 -17.97
C LEU A 121 -9.47 9.07 -19.11
N ARG A 122 -8.93 9.94 -19.96
CA ARG A 122 -8.02 9.56 -21.04
C ARG A 122 -6.77 8.89 -20.50
N LEU A 123 -6.19 9.41 -19.42
CA LEU A 123 -5.03 8.81 -18.77
C LEU A 123 -5.34 7.41 -18.25
N PHE A 124 -6.46 7.22 -17.54
CA PHE A 124 -6.85 5.90 -17.04
C PHE A 124 -7.13 4.91 -18.15
N ASN A 125 -7.83 5.31 -19.20
CA ASN A 125 -8.07 4.45 -20.36
C ASN A 125 -6.79 4.09 -21.11
N ARG A 126 -5.81 4.99 -21.15
CA ARG A 126 -4.48 4.71 -21.69
C ARG A 126 -3.75 3.65 -20.86
N VAL A 127 -3.72 3.82 -19.53
CA VAL A 127 -3.13 2.83 -18.60
C VAL A 127 -3.84 1.48 -18.72
N TRP A 128 -5.17 1.47 -18.81
CA TRP A 128 -6.00 0.26 -18.97
C TRP A 128 -5.70 -0.50 -20.26
N THR A 129 -5.55 0.22 -21.37
CA THR A 129 -5.34 -0.38 -22.70
C THR A 129 -3.88 -0.78 -22.94
N GLU A 130 -2.92 0.02 -22.50
CA GLU A 130 -1.49 -0.27 -22.65
C GLU A 130 -1.01 -1.30 -21.63
N GLY A 131 -1.67 -1.41 -20.46
CA GLY A 131 -1.25 -2.28 -19.36
C GLY A 131 0.05 -1.83 -18.70
N ILE A 132 0.45 -0.57 -18.91
CA ILE A 132 1.67 0.02 -18.38
C ILE A 132 1.28 0.92 -17.21
N PHE A 133 1.72 0.55 -16.02
CA PHE A 133 1.46 1.28 -14.78
C PHE A 133 2.71 2.03 -14.33
N PRO A 134 2.58 3.24 -13.75
CA PRO A 134 3.71 3.92 -13.12
C PRO A 134 4.34 3.06 -12.02
N MET A 135 5.66 2.99 -11.97
CA MET A 135 6.38 2.24 -10.91
C MET A 135 6.02 2.75 -9.51
N GLN A 136 5.72 4.05 -9.37
CA GLN A 136 5.29 4.68 -8.13
C GLN A 136 3.99 4.08 -7.57
N TRP A 137 3.15 3.45 -8.40
CA TRP A 137 1.95 2.76 -7.92
C TRP A 137 2.26 1.45 -7.19
N GLN A 138 3.49 0.94 -7.31
CA GLN A 138 3.99 -0.22 -6.58
C GLN A 138 4.59 0.18 -5.22
N GLU A 139 4.72 1.47 -4.94
CA GLU A 139 5.25 2.00 -3.68
C GLU A 139 4.12 2.27 -2.69
N ALA A 140 4.36 1.99 -1.40
CA ALA A 140 3.41 2.28 -0.33
C ALA A 140 4.13 3.01 0.82
N LEU A 141 3.50 4.07 1.35
CA LEU A 141 3.97 4.77 2.53
C LEU A 141 3.32 4.17 3.78
N VAL A 142 4.12 3.58 4.67
CA VAL A 142 3.67 3.08 5.96
C VAL A 142 3.82 4.19 7.01
N VAL A 143 2.69 4.76 7.44
CA VAL A 143 2.66 5.73 8.55
C VAL A 143 2.03 5.06 9.77
N PRO A 144 2.80 4.79 10.83
CA PRO A 144 2.24 4.22 12.05
C PRO A 144 1.40 5.28 12.78
N ILE A 145 0.12 4.97 13.00
CA ILE A 145 -0.82 5.85 13.72
C ILE A 145 -1.11 5.23 15.08
N LEU A 146 -0.89 6.01 16.14
CA LEU A 146 -1.24 5.62 17.50
C LEU A 146 -2.76 5.56 17.64
N LYS A 147 -3.28 4.45 18.18
CA LYS A 147 -4.70 4.37 18.56
C LYS A 147 -4.97 5.36 19.71
N PRO A 148 -6.11 6.07 19.69
CA PRO A 148 -6.52 6.96 20.77
C PRO A 148 -6.85 6.20 22.06
#